data_AF-A0A920BXR4-F1
#
_entry.id   AF-A0A920BXR4-F1
#
_cell.length_a   1.000
_cell.length_b   1.000
_cell.length_c   1.000
_cell.angle_alpha   90.00
_cell.angle_beta   90.00
_cell.angle_gamma   90.00
#
_symmetry.space_group_name_H-M   'P 1'
#
loop_
_entity.id
_entity.type
_entity.pdbx_description
1 polymer ?
#
loop_
_entity_poly.entity_id
_entity_poly.type
_entity_poly.pdbx_seq_one_letter_code
_entity_poly.pdbx_strand_id
1 'polypeptide(L)'
;MTLQERSRFDVLQSQFKVDDLGIPSKKQESLDRMFHFLYEYSDLLYLSFIREEVLIQYLHYHAKKHFKILPFCEVVKDIKFFTWFLKNRKEINCVVNLDLTLLHVDLWKEL
;
A
#
# COMPACT_ATOMS: atom_id res chain seq x y z
N MET A 1 5.30 0.29 35.35
CA MET A 1 5.23 -0.28 34.00
C MET A 1 5.14 0.90 33.04
N THR A 2 6.26 1.30 32.46
CA THR A 2 6.34 2.45 31.54
C THR A 2 5.89 1.99 30.16
N LEU A 3 4.76 2.52 29.68
CA LEU A 3 4.33 2.38 28.30
C LEU A 3 5.41 3.02 27.42
N GLN A 4 6.24 2.22 26.75
CA GLN A 4 7.12 2.74 25.70
C GLN A 4 6.24 3.17 24.53
N GLU A 5 6.15 4.47 24.30
CA GLU A 5 5.53 5.04 23.10
C GLU A 5 6.35 4.58 21.89
N ARG A 6 5.80 3.63 21.12
CA ARG A 6 6.39 3.24 19.83
C ARG A 6 6.14 4.34 18.81
N SER A 7 7.14 4.64 17.98
CA SER A 7 6.95 5.61 16.91
C SER A 7 5.95 5.09 15.87
N ARG A 8 5.28 5.99 15.13
CA ARG A 8 4.40 5.60 14.00
C ARG A 8 5.13 4.71 13.01
N PHE A 9 6.41 5.02 12.75
CA PHE A 9 7.29 4.24 11.89
C PHE A 9 7.37 2.79 12.34
N ASP A 10 7.70 2.55 13.61
CA ASP A 10 7.88 1.20 14.16
C ASP A 10 6.56 0.41 14.12
N VAL A 11 5.45 1.06 14.46
CA VAL A 11 4.12 0.43 14.47
C VAL A 11 3.71 0.04 13.05
N LEU A 12 3.84 0.95 12.09
CA LEU A 12 3.48 0.68 10.69
C LEU A 12 4.41 -0.38 10.07
N GLN A 13 5.72 -0.23 10.23
CA GLN A 13 6.72 -1.14 9.65
C GLN A 13 6.56 -2.57 10.18
N SER A 14 6.19 -2.73 11.45
CA SER A 14 5.98 -4.07 12.04
C SER A 14 4.91 -4.90 11.33
N GLN A 15 3.94 -4.25 10.67
CA GLN A 15 2.85 -4.90 9.93
C GLN A 15 3.25 -5.29 8.49
N PHE A 16 4.41 -4.84 8.03
CA PHE A 16 4.99 -5.17 6.71
C PHE A 16 5.97 -6.33 6.75
N LYS A 17 6.19 -6.96 7.91
CA LYS A 17 7.05 -8.15 8.00
C LYS A 17 6.44 -9.27 7.15
N VAL A 18 7.26 -9.92 6.33
CA VAL A 18 6.82 -10.92 5.34
C VAL A 18 7.39 -12.32 5.56
N ASP A 19 8.13 -12.52 6.66
CA ASP A 19 8.95 -13.71 6.88
C ASP A 19 8.18 -15.03 6.72
N ASP A 20 6.88 -15.03 7.03
CA ASP A 20 6.00 -16.21 6.95
C ASP A 20 5.41 -16.46 5.54
N LEU A 21 5.51 -15.50 4.61
CA LEU A 21 4.83 -15.54 3.31
C LEU A 21 5.74 -15.96 2.15
N GLY A 22 7.05 -16.12 2.38
CA GLY A 22 8.01 -16.54 1.34
C GLY A 22 8.07 -15.58 0.14
N ILE A 23 7.89 -14.28 0.39
CA ILE A 23 7.79 -13.27 -0.66
C ILE A 23 9.16 -13.05 -1.33
N PRO A 24 9.26 -13.09 -2.68
CA PRO A 24 10.51 -12.80 -3.38
C PRO A 24 11.00 -11.36 -3.13
N SER A 25 12.31 -11.12 -3.16
CA SER A 25 12.91 -9.79 -2.93
C SER A 25 12.31 -8.67 -3.79
N LYS A 26 12.07 -8.92 -5.08
CA LYS A 26 11.42 -7.94 -5.99
C LYS A 26 10.01 -7.53 -5.54
N LYS A 27 9.31 -8.42 -4.84
CA LYS A 27 8.00 -8.15 -4.28
C LYS A 27 8.10 -7.43 -2.94
N GLN A 28 9.20 -7.61 -2.21
CA GLN A 28 9.49 -6.80 -1.02
C GLN A 28 9.65 -5.31 -1.39
N GLU A 29 10.36 -4.99 -2.47
CA GLU A 29 10.51 -3.60 -2.93
C GLU A 29 9.16 -2.91 -3.21
N SER A 30 8.17 -3.69 -3.66
CA SER A 30 6.80 -3.21 -3.89
C SER A 30 6.11 -2.82 -2.58
N LEU A 31 6.30 -3.62 -1.53
CA LEU A 31 5.79 -3.34 -0.19
C LEU A 31 6.52 -2.17 0.46
N ASP A 32 7.85 -2.09 0.29
CA ASP A 32 8.65 -1.00 0.83
C ASP A 32 8.21 0.35 0.24
N ARG A 33 7.94 0.42 -1.08
CA ARG A 33 7.38 1.62 -1.72
C ARG A 33 6.03 2.01 -1.15
N MET A 34 5.13 1.04 -0.94
CA MET A 34 3.82 1.30 -0.35
C MET A 34 3.96 1.76 1.11
N PHE A 35 4.83 1.12 1.89
CA PHE A 35 5.15 1.51 3.25
C PHE A 35 5.63 2.96 3.33
N HIS A 36 6.61 3.34 2.49
CA HIS A 36 7.12 4.71 2.45
C HIS A 36 6.03 5.71 2.10
N PHE A 37 5.18 5.40 1.11
CA PHE A 37 4.04 6.25 0.79
C PHE A 37 3.08 6.41 1.96
N LEU A 38 2.67 5.32 2.60
CA LEU A 38 1.75 5.37 3.74
C LEU A 38 2.35 6.14 4.91
N TYR A 39 3.64 5.96 5.16
CA TYR A 39 4.33 6.64 6.25
C TYR A 39 4.47 8.14 5.99
N GLU A 40 4.71 8.57 4.76
CA GLU A 40 4.93 9.99 4.44
C GLU A 40 3.65 10.76 4.12
N TYR A 41 2.67 10.11 3.47
CA TYR A 41 1.50 10.77 2.88
C TYR A 41 0.17 10.31 3.49
N SER A 42 0.21 9.56 4.60
CA SER A 42 -0.99 9.23 5.37
C SER A 42 -0.72 9.31 6.88
N ASP A 43 -1.81 9.41 7.65
CA ASP A 43 -1.76 9.32 9.11
C ASP A 43 -2.14 7.93 9.62
N LEU A 44 -2.12 6.92 8.75
CA LEU A 44 -2.47 5.56 9.10
C LEU A 44 -1.44 4.95 10.05
N LEU A 45 -1.94 4.42 11.17
CA LEU A 45 -1.14 3.66 12.11
C LEU A 45 -1.24 2.14 11.85
N TYR A 46 -2.38 1.67 11.36
CA TYR A 46 -2.63 0.25 11.12
C TYR A 46 -3.17 -0.03 9.72
N LEU A 47 -2.71 -1.13 9.12
CA LEU A 47 -3.11 -1.58 7.79
C LEU A 47 -4.58 -2.03 7.73
N SER A 48 -5.18 -2.37 8.87
CA SER A 48 -6.62 -2.65 9.00
C SER A 48 -7.51 -1.45 8.67
N PHE A 49 -6.97 -0.22 8.70
CA PHE A 49 -7.69 1.01 8.36
C PHE A 49 -7.54 1.42 6.89
N ILE A 50 -6.80 0.65 6.09
CA ILE A 50 -6.67 0.94 4.66
C ILE A 50 -8.01 0.76 3.98
N ARG A 51 -8.35 1.73 3.15
CA ARG A 51 -9.52 1.74 2.27
C ARG A 51 -9.09 2.01 0.83
N GLU A 52 -10.04 1.92 -0.08
CA GLU A 52 -9.81 2.15 -1.50
C GLU A 52 -9.26 3.54 -1.79
N GLU A 53 -9.72 4.55 -1.06
CA GLU A 53 -9.28 5.94 -1.21
C GLU A 53 -7.77 6.09 -0.99
N VAL A 54 -7.19 5.32 -0.06
CA VAL A 54 -5.74 5.35 0.22
C VAL A 54 -4.94 4.80 -0.96
N LEU A 55 -5.45 3.76 -1.61
CA LEU A 55 -4.81 3.17 -2.79
C LEU A 55 -4.96 4.07 -4.03
N ILE A 56 -6.09 4.75 -4.15
CA ILE A 56 -6.31 5.79 -5.16
C ILE A 56 -5.35 6.97 -4.93
N GLN A 57 -5.14 7.38 -3.67
CA GLN A 57 -4.15 8.41 -3.32
C GLN A 57 -2.72 7.98 -3.70
N TYR A 58 -2.35 6.71 -3.53
CA TYR A 58 -1.06 6.19 -4.01
C TYR A 58 -0.91 6.34 -5.53
N LEU A 59 -1.97 6.05 -6.28
CA LEU A 59 -2.00 6.21 -7.72
C LEU A 59 -1.86 7.69 -8.13
N HIS A 60 -2.63 8.59 -7.52
CA HIS A 60 -2.53 10.03 -7.76
C HIS A 60 -1.16 10.61 -7.38
N TYR A 61 -0.53 10.10 -6.32
CA TYR A 61 0.82 10.52 -5.93
C TYR A 61 1.83 10.31 -7.07
N HIS A 62 1.77 9.14 -7.73
CA HIS A 62 2.61 8.87 -8.89
C HIS A 62 2.17 9.63 -10.15
N ALA A 63 0.86 9.79 -10.36
CA ALA A 63 0.31 10.55 -11.49
C ALA A 63 0.71 12.04 -11.46
N LYS A 64 0.64 12.69 -10.29
CA LYS A 64 1.12 14.07 -10.07
C LYS A 64 2.61 14.25 -10.39
N LYS A 65 3.39 13.16 -10.35
CA LYS A 65 4.81 13.14 -10.70
C LYS A 65 5.04 12.62 -12.13
N HIS A 66 3.97 12.54 -12.93
CA HIS A 66 3.96 12.03 -14.30
C HIS A 66 4.60 10.64 -14.41
N PHE A 67 4.43 9.79 -13.39
CA PHE A 67 5.00 8.45 -13.32
C PHE A 67 6.54 8.39 -13.50
N LYS A 68 7.25 9.48 -13.18
CA LYS A 68 8.71 9.53 -13.26
C LYS A 68 9.41 8.73 -12.16
N ILE A 69 8.78 8.59 -11.00
CA ILE A 69 9.29 7.76 -9.89
C ILE A 69 9.11 6.29 -10.20
N LEU A 70 7.90 5.93 -10.63
CA LEU A 70 7.55 4.55 -10.96
C LEU A 70 6.58 4.55 -12.15
N PRO A 71 6.85 3.75 -13.21
CA PRO A 71 5.95 3.65 -14.36
C PRO A 71 4.55 3.20 -13.94
N PHE A 72 3.52 3.69 -14.62
CA PHE A 72 2.12 3.38 -14.34
C PHE A 72 1.85 1.87 -14.16
N CYS A 73 2.42 1.02 -15.02
CA CYS A 73 2.22 -0.42 -14.95
C CYS A 73 2.81 -1.03 -13.67
N GLU A 74 3.91 -0.49 -13.14
CA GLU A 74 4.51 -0.92 -11.88
C GLU A 74 3.70 -0.38 -10.69
N VAL A 75 3.14 0.83 -10.77
CA VAL A 75 2.21 1.35 -9.75
C VAL A 75 0.97 0.45 -9.62
N VAL A 76 0.38 0.04 -10.74
CA VAL A 76 -0.76 -0.90 -10.73
C VAL A 76 -0.36 -2.26 -10.16
N LYS A 77 0.85 -2.74 -10.46
CA LYS A 77 1.39 -3.98 -9.88
C LYS A 77 1.58 -3.86 -8.37
N ASP A 78 2.03 -2.71 -7.88
CA ASP A 78 2.17 -2.43 -6.45
C ASP A 78 0.83 -2.53 -5.74
N ILE A 79 -0.21 -1.86 -6.26
CA ILE A 79 -1.55 -1.90 -5.66
C ILE A 79 -2.12 -3.32 -5.68
N LYS A 80 -1.99 -4.06 -6.79
CA LYS A 80 -2.44 -5.46 -6.89
C LYS A 80 -1.70 -6.37 -5.91
N PHE A 81 -0.39 -6.20 -5.78
CA PHE A 81 0.39 -7.01 -4.87
C PHE A 81 0.06 -6.67 -3.41
N PHE A 82 -0.08 -5.40 -3.10
CA PHE A 82 -0.40 -4.94 -1.76
C PHE A 82 -1.80 -5.39 -1.32
N THR A 83 -2.80 -5.31 -2.19
CA THR A 83 -4.14 -5.85 -1.90
C THR A 83 -4.13 -7.36 -1.69
N TRP A 84 -3.33 -8.11 -2.48
CA TRP A 84 -3.09 -9.53 -2.21
C TRP A 84 -2.41 -9.74 -0.85
N PHE A 85 -1.40 -8.95 -0.50
CA PHE A 85 -0.69 -9.02 0.78
C PHE A 85 -1.66 -8.81 1.97
N LEU A 86 -2.50 -7.78 1.92
CA LEU A 86 -3.51 -7.50 2.94
C LEU A 86 -4.48 -8.68 3.11
N LYS A 87 -4.94 -9.29 2.01
CA LYS A 87 -5.87 -10.44 2.05
C LYS A 87 -5.25 -11.72 2.62
N ASN A 88 -3.93 -11.90 2.49
CA ASN A 88 -3.24 -13.12 2.93
C ASN A 88 -2.64 -13.00 4.34
N ARG A 89 -2.57 -11.80 4.91
CA ARG A 89 -2.23 -11.58 6.32
C ARG A 89 -3.49 -11.71 7.17
N LYS A 90 -3.69 -12.87 7.78
CA LYS A 90 -4.86 -13.16 8.65
C LYS A 90 -5.06 -12.15 9.79
N GLU A 91 -3.99 -11.54 10.28
CA GLU A 91 -4.01 -10.52 11.34
C GLU A 91 -4.55 -9.18 10.85
N ILE A 92 -4.42 -8.91 9.55
CA ILE A 92 -4.88 -7.69 8.90
C ILE A 92 -6.28 -7.96 8.37
N ASN A 93 -7.28 -7.82 9.24
CA ASN A 93 -8.69 -7.96 8.87
C ASN A 93 -9.18 -6.75 8.04
N CYS A 94 -8.61 -6.58 6.84
CA CYS A 94 -8.86 -5.46 5.94
C CYS A 94 -9.59 -5.95 4.69
N VAL A 95 -10.69 -5.28 4.36
CA VAL A 95 -11.46 -5.52 3.13
C VAL A 95 -11.22 -4.35 2.19
N VAL A 96 -10.41 -4.58 1.16
CA VAL A 96 -10.23 -3.63 0.05
C VAL A 96 -10.86 -4.24 -1.20
N ASN A 97 -11.78 -3.52 -1.83
CA ASN A 97 -12.46 -3.95 -3.05
C ASN A 97 -12.23 -2.97 -4.21
N LEU A 98 -10.95 -2.62 -4.44
CA LEU A 98 -10.57 -1.73 -5.53
C LEU A 98 -10.63 -2.45 -6.89
N ASP A 99 -11.47 -1.94 -7.80
CA ASP A 99 -11.49 -2.37 -9.19
C ASP A 99 -10.46 -1.59 -10.03
N LEU A 100 -9.36 -2.26 -10.38
CA LEU A 100 -8.32 -1.72 -11.25
C LEU A 100 -8.47 -2.19 -12.71
N THR A 101 -9.65 -2.64 -13.12
CA THR A 101 -9.91 -2.96 -14.52
C THR A 101 -9.94 -1.69 -15.37
N LEU A 102 -9.58 -1.82 -16.65
CA LEU A 102 -9.68 -0.73 -17.62
C LEU A 102 -11.14 -0.26 -17.82
N LEU A 103 -12.11 -1.02 -17.32
CA LEU A 103 -13.53 -0.70 -17.37
C LEU A 103 -13.91 0.40 -16.38
N HIS A 104 -13.08 0.67 -15.37
CA HIS A 104 -13.27 1.77 -14.44
C HIS A 104 -12.79 3.10 -15.03
N VAL A 105 -13.34 3.46 -16.19
CA VAL A 105 -12.91 4.60 -17.04
C VAL A 105 -12.84 5.91 -16.27
N ASP A 106 -13.75 6.13 -15.33
CA ASP A 106 -13.80 7.38 -14.57
C ASP A 106 -12.61 7.53 -13.62
N LEU A 107 -12.10 6.44 -13.03
CA LEU A 107 -10.86 6.47 -12.25
C LEU A 107 -9.67 6.90 -13.12
N TRP A 108 -9.62 6.41 -14.36
CA TRP A 108 -8.50 6.67 -15.26
C TRP A 108 -8.52 8.09 -15.84
N LYS A 109 -9.71 8.69 -16.01
CA LYS A 109 -9.84 10.09 -16.47
C LYS A 109 -9.35 11.11 -15.45
N GLU A 110 -9.30 10.75 -14.17
CA GLU A 110 -8.88 11.63 -13.07
C GLU A 110 -7.35 11.62 -12.83
N LEU A 111 -6.59 10.81 -13.56
CA LEU A 111 -5.12 10.71 -13.49
C LEU A 111 -4.41 11.59 -14.53
#